data_AF-D1JBN9-F1
#
_entry.id   AF-D1JBN9-F1
#
_cell.length_a   1.000
_cell.length_b   1.000
_cell.length_c   1.000
_cell.angle_alpha   90.00
_cell.angle_beta   90.00
_cell.angle_gamma   90.00
#
_symmetry.space_group_name_H-M   'P 1'
#
loop_
_entity.id
_entity.type
_entity.pdbx_description
1 polymer ?
#
loop_
_entity_poly.entity_id
_entity_poly.type
_entity_poly.pdbx_seq_one_letter_code
_entity_poly.pdbx_strand_id
1 'polypeptide(L)'
;MEYLKELGVKEKIMDKVEIRAMKNAIPSYFEVIDAEKVVLKVGNPKNPGQILAMTKIWDVKLAKEIREKFEGMWSEAKPLKLS
;
A
#
# COMPACT_ATOMS: atom_id res chain seq x y z
N MET A 1 6.26 -14.03 10.08
CA MET A 1 5.84 -12.86 10.89
C MET A 1 6.31 -12.97 12.34
N GLU A 2 6.34 -14.15 12.96
CA GLU A 2 6.96 -14.36 14.29
C GLU A 2 8.45 -14.01 14.31
N TYR A 3 9.22 -14.46 13.31
CA TYR A 3 10.64 -14.13 13.18
C TYR A 3 10.97 -12.62 13.16
N LEU A 4 10.08 -11.79 12.59
CA LEU A 4 10.27 -10.33 12.56
C LEU A 4 9.88 -9.64 13.87
N LYS A 5 9.01 -10.27 14.68
CA LYS A 5 8.69 -9.81 16.03
C LYS A 5 9.83 -10.11 17.00
N GLU A 6 10.41 -11.32 16.92
CA GLU A 6 11.53 -11.74 17.79
C GLU A 6 12.78 -10.86 17.63
N LEU A 7 13.00 -10.32 16.43
CA LEU A 7 14.12 -9.41 16.16
C LEU A 7 13.86 -7.95 16.57
N GLY A 8 12.68 -7.61 17.12
CA GLY A 8 12.26 -6.23 17.39
C GLY A 8 12.26 -5.34 16.14
N VAL A 9 12.25 -5.97 14.96
CA VAL A 9 12.34 -5.32 13.65
C VAL A 9 11.01 -4.66 13.32
N LYS A 10 9.90 -5.23 13.81
CA LYS A 10 8.57 -4.67 13.62
C LYS A 10 8.46 -3.26 14.25
N GLU A 11 8.83 -3.08 15.51
CA GLU A 11 8.80 -1.76 16.16
C GLU A 11 9.74 -0.78 15.44
N LYS A 12 10.98 -1.19 15.15
CA LYS A 12 11.97 -0.34 14.46
C LYS A 12 11.58 0.07 13.04
N ILE A 13 10.80 -0.74 12.33
CA ILE A 13 10.28 -0.40 10.99
C ILE A 13 9.08 0.55 11.11
N MET A 14 8.21 0.33 12.09
CA MET A 14 7.03 1.17 12.29
C MET A 14 7.40 2.64 12.57
N ASP A 15 8.50 2.88 13.27
CA ASP A 15 9.03 4.24 13.51
C ASP A 15 9.59 4.92 12.24
N LYS A 16 9.84 4.15 11.18
CA LYS A 16 10.43 4.63 9.91
C LYS A 16 9.42 4.68 8.77
N VAL A 17 8.17 4.34 9.03
CA VAL A 17 7.11 4.29 8.02
C VAL A 17 6.01 5.28 8.42
N GLU A 18 5.62 6.13 7.47
CA GLU A 18 4.44 6.96 7.65
C GLU A 18 3.19 6.18 7.28
N ILE A 19 2.17 6.22 8.14
CA ILE A 19 0.87 5.63 7.86
C ILE A 19 -0.19 6.73 7.95
N ARG A 20 -1.02 6.83 6.92
CA ARG A 20 -2.17 7.75 6.88
C ARG A 20 -3.44 6.97 6.55
N ALA A 21 -4.58 7.40 7.12
CA ALA A 21 -5.88 6.80 6.89
C ALA A 21 -6.91 7.82 6.38
N MET A 22 -7.84 7.32 5.56
CA MET A 22 -8.98 8.06 5.04
C MET A 22 -10.25 7.19 5.16
N LYS A 23 -11.38 7.78 5.60
CA LYS A 23 -12.63 7.04 5.89
C LYS A 23 -13.27 6.40 4.65
N ASN A 24 -13.19 7.09 3.51
CA ASN A 24 -13.84 6.67 2.26
C ASN A 24 -12.79 6.32 1.20
N ALA A 25 -11.70 5.65 1.61
CA ALA A 25 -10.74 5.15 0.65
C ALA A 25 -11.48 4.25 -0.34
N ILE A 26 -11.39 4.57 -1.64
CA ILE A 26 -11.63 3.57 -2.66
C ILE A 26 -10.62 2.45 -2.35
N PRO A 27 -11.04 1.17 -2.23
CA PRO A 27 -10.12 0.08 -1.95
C PRO A 27 -8.94 0.14 -2.94
N SER A 28 -7.80 0.60 -2.45
CA SER A 28 -6.64 0.89 -3.28
C SER A 28 -5.87 -0.41 -3.45
N TYR A 29 -6.14 -1.05 -4.58
CA TYR A 29 -5.56 -2.34 -4.92
C TYR A 29 -4.16 -2.21 -5.53
N PHE A 30 -3.36 -1.20 -5.17
CA PHE A 30 -2.09 -1.00 -5.84
C PHE A 30 -0.92 -0.69 -4.90
N GLU A 31 0.26 -1.05 -5.37
CA GLU A 31 1.55 -0.71 -4.77
C GLU A 31 2.43 -0.10 -5.86
N VAL A 32 3.22 0.92 -5.52
CA VAL A 32 4.24 1.50 -6.41
C VAL A 32 5.60 1.24 -5.77
N ILE A 33 6.52 0.66 -6.54
CA ILE A 33 7.87 0.29 -6.09
C ILE A 33 8.89 1.01 -6.98
N ASP A 34 9.83 1.70 -6.35
CA ASP A 34 10.93 2.47 -6.98
C ASP A 34 10.48 3.51 -8.02
N ALA A 35 9.20 3.85 -8.08
CA ALA A 35 8.59 4.64 -9.17
C ALA A 35 8.73 4.01 -10.57
N GLU A 36 8.97 2.70 -10.66
CA GLU A 36 9.15 1.96 -11.91
C GLU A 36 8.17 0.79 -12.09
N LYS A 37 7.70 0.24 -10.97
CA LYS A 37 6.94 -1.01 -10.94
C LYS A 37 5.63 -0.77 -10.20
N VAL A 38 4.57 -1.35 -10.72
CA VAL A 38 3.25 -1.33 -10.08
C VAL A 38 2.81 -2.76 -9.81
N VAL A 39 2.25 -2.99 -8.63
CA VAL A 39 1.50 -4.20 -8.35
C VAL A 39 0.03 -3.82 -8.32
N LEU A 40 -0.80 -4.43 -9.16
CA LEU A 40 -2.25 -4.28 -9.14
C LEU A 40 -2.87 -5.55 -8.54
N LYS A 41 -3.86 -5.38 -7.68
CA LYS A 41 -4.57 -6.46 -6.99
C LYS A 41 -6.03 -6.49 -7.45
N VAL A 42 -6.63 -7.66 -7.42
CA VAL A 42 -8.05 -7.85 -7.71
C VAL A 42 -8.67 -8.45 -6.45
N GLY A 43 -9.66 -7.78 -5.87
CA GLY A 43 -10.40 -8.30 -4.72
C GLY A 43 -11.23 -9.54 -5.10
N ASN A 44 -11.35 -10.50 -4.19
CA ASN A 44 -12.21 -11.66 -4.38
C ASN A 44 -13.69 -11.25 -4.20
N PRO A 45 -14.53 -11.34 -5.25
CA PRO A 45 -15.93 -10.95 -5.17
C PRO A 45 -16.74 -11.87 -4.25
N LYS A 46 -16.30 -13.12 -4.05
CA LYS A 46 -16.96 -14.09 -3.17
C LYS A 46 -16.60 -13.88 -1.70
N ASN A 47 -15.36 -13.47 -1.42
CA ASN A 47 -14.84 -13.30 -0.07
C ASN A 47 -14.23 -11.89 0.10
N PRO A 48 -15.04 -10.90 0.52
CA PRO A 48 -14.55 -9.55 0.80
C PRO A 48 -13.40 -9.57 1.81
N GLY A 49 -12.26 -8.97 1.44
CA GLY A 49 -11.03 -8.97 2.24
C GLY A 49 -9.96 -9.96 1.76
N GLN A 50 -10.27 -10.86 0.82
CA GLN A 50 -9.26 -11.69 0.15
C GLN A 50 -8.84 -11.09 -1.19
N ILE A 51 -7.56 -11.23 -1.53
CA ILE A 51 -7.06 -10.92 -2.87
C ILE A 51 -7.24 -12.15 -3.75
N LEU A 52 -7.95 -12.01 -4.87
CA LEU A 52 -8.18 -13.04 -5.86
C LEU A 52 -6.97 -13.23 -6.78
N ALA A 53 -6.41 -12.13 -7.26
CA ALA A 53 -5.30 -12.13 -8.21
C ALA A 53 -4.42 -10.89 -8.01
N MET A 54 -3.17 -10.99 -8.43
CA MET A 54 -2.21 -9.90 -8.43
C MET A 54 -1.39 -9.92 -9.72
N THR A 55 -1.14 -8.74 -10.29
CA THR A 55 -0.27 -8.57 -11.46
C THR A 55 0.82 -7.57 -11.13
N LYS A 56 2.08 -7.98 -11.28
CA LYS A 56 3.24 -7.08 -11.21
C LYS A 56 3.59 -6.63 -12.61
N ILE A 57 3.63 -5.32 -12.83
CA ILE A 57 3.90 -4.68 -14.10
C ILE A 57 5.16 -3.84 -13.95
N TRP A 58 6.11 -4.01 -14.86
CA TRP A 58 7.26 -3.12 -14.98
C TRP A 58 7.00 -2.15 -16.12
N ASP A 59 6.53 -0.96 -15.77
CA ASP A 59 6.23 0.11 -16.70
C ASP A 59 6.36 1.44 -15.95
N VAL A 60 7.39 2.22 -16.33
CA VAL A 60 7.73 3.49 -15.68
C VAL A 60 6.63 4.53 -15.86
N LYS A 61 5.98 4.55 -17.03
CA LYS A 61 4.90 5.50 -17.30
C LYS A 61 3.70 5.17 -16.42
N LEU A 62 3.29 3.91 -16.38
CA LEU A 62 2.20 3.46 -15.52
C LEU A 62 2.52 3.71 -14.04
N ALA A 63 3.75 3.45 -13.60
CA ALA A 63 4.17 3.71 -12.22
C ALA A 63 4.06 5.19 -11.84
N LYS A 64 4.41 6.09 -12.74
CA LYS A 64 4.23 7.54 -12.53
C LYS A 64 2.75 7.93 -12.43
N GLU A 65 1.92 7.47 -13.35
CA GLU A 65 0.47 7.77 -13.35
C GLU A 65 -0.23 7.27 -12.07
N ILE A 66 0.08 6.04 -11.65
CA ILE A 66 -0.46 5.46 -10.41
C ILE A 66 0.09 6.19 -9.17
N ARG A 67 1.35 6.63 -9.20
CA ARG A 67 1.91 7.45 -8.13
C ARG A 67 1.19 8.79 -8.00
N GLU A 68 0.90 9.48 -9.09
CA GLU A 68 0.13 10.74 -9.05
C GLU A 68 -1.25 10.53 -8.40
N LYS A 69 -1.90 9.39 -8.67
CA LYS A 69 -3.14 9.01 -7.98
C LYS A 69 -2.93 8.78 -6.48
N PHE A 70 -1.84 8.12 -6.09
CA PHE A 70 -1.46 7.94 -4.69
C PHE A 70 -1.26 9.27 -3.98
N GLU A 71 -0.47 10.19 -4.54
CA GLU A 71 -0.19 11.50 -3.92
C GLU A 71 -1.47 12.31 -3.70
N GLY A 72 -2.43 12.23 -4.62
CA GLY A 72 -3.76 12.82 -4.44
C GLY A 72 -4.48 12.26 -3.20
N MET A 73 -4.58 10.93 -3.08
CA MET A 73 -5.18 10.29 -1.90
C MET A 73 -4.39 10.57 -0.62
N TRP A 74 -3.07 10.60 -0.72
CA TRP A 74 -2.17 10.85 0.40
C TRP A 74 -2.38 12.24 0.97
N SER A 75 -2.59 13.25 0.13
CA SER A 75 -2.82 14.64 0.56
C SER A 75 -4.08 14.81 1.41
N GLU A 76 -5.12 14.01 1.14
CA GLU A 76 -6.40 14.02 1.86
C GLU A 76 -6.38 13.14 3.12
N ALA A 77 -5.47 12.17 3.19
CA ALA A 77 -5.38 11.22 4.29
C ALA A 77 -4.80 11.87 5.57
N LYS A 78 -5.26 11.38 6.73
CA LYS A 78 -4.80 11.88 8.04
C LYS A 78 -3.73 10.96 8.61
N PRO A 79 -2.63 11.49 9.19
CA PRO A 79 -1.63 10.68 9.87
C PRO A 79 -2.25 9.84 10.98
N LEU A 80 -1.92 8.56 11.01
CA LEU A 80 -2.20 7.66 12.11
C LEU A 80 -1.02 7.71 13.08
N LYS A 81 -1.26 8.16 14.31
CA LYS A 81 -0.29 7.98 15.39
C LYS A 81 -0.35 6.53 15.83
N LEU A 82 0.71 5.79 15.53
CA LEU A 82 0.92 4.44 16.03
C LEU A 82 1.40 4.61 17.48
N SER A 83 0.46 4.51 18.43
CA SER A 83 0.73 4.56 19.86
C SER A 83 1.39 3.29 20.36
#